data_AF-A0A3D0M3L3-F1
#
_entry.id   AF-A0A3D0M3L3-F1
#
_cell.length_a   1.000
_cell.length_b   1.000
_cell.length_c   1.000
_cell.angle_alpha   90.00
_cell.angle_beta   90.00
_cell.angle_gamma   90.00
#
_symmetry.space_group_name_H-M   'P 1'
#
loop_
_entity.id
_entity.type
_entity.pdbx_description
1 polymer ?
#
loop_
_entity_poly.entity_id
_entity_poly.type
_entity_poly.pdbx_seq_one_letter_code
_entity_poly.pdbx_strand_id
1 'polypeptide(L)'
;MEFAELLNIPRVCATEKTVFKKLFYENGNVSPADRRLFTENVGRIVWECCLKPGNINIQPYQDETRDYPEVEVLTVELKTKKCLGRIAETILRTIPYPMLLIFEKETQCQFWMAHLRQNGNDAEKTTMEPPL
;
A
#
# COMPACT_ATOMS: atom_id res chain seq x y z
N MET A 1 3.17 -9.08 15.07
CA MET A 1 3.47 -10.27 14.25
C MET A 1 4.36 -9.75 13.13
N GLU A 2 5.57 -10.26 12.94
CA GLU A 2 6.42 -9.78 11.86
C GLU A 2 5.97 -10.44 10.54
N PHE A 3 5.11 -9.75 9.78
CA PHE A 3 4.52 -10.29 8.54
C PHE A 3 5.56 -10.66 7.49
N ALA A 4 6.71 -10.00 7.50
CA ALA A 4 7.85 -10.36 6.66
C ALA A 4 8.27 -11.83 6.86
N GLU A 5 8.24 -12.34 8.10
CA GLU A 5 8.57 -13.74 8.38
C GLU A 5 7.47 -14.70 7.92
N LEU A 6 6.20 -14.36 8.14
CA LEU A 6 5.06 -15.19 7.73
C LEU A 6 4.93 -15.34 6.22
N LEU A 7 5.18 -14.25 5.49
CA LEU A 7 5.19 -14.23 4.03
C LEU A 7 6.49 -14.82 3.47
N ASN A 8 7.41 -15.26 4.33
CA ASN A 8 8.72 -15.80 3.98
C ASN A 8 9.48 -14.88 3.01
N ILE A 9 9.41 -13.57 3.27
CA ILE A 9 9.98 -12.55 2.41
C ILE A 9 11.52 -12.65 2.52
N PRO A 10 12.24 -12.78 1.41
CA PRO A 10 13.69 -12.79 1.44
C PRO A 10 14.22 -11.51 2.11
N ARG A 11 15.19 -11.62 3.01
CA ARG A 11 15.79 -10.47 3.71
C ARG A 11 16.32 -9.38 2.77
N VAL A 12 16.73 -9.76 1.55
CA VAL A 12 17.17 -8.82 0.51
C VAL A 12 16.06 -7.88 0.01
N CYS A 13 14.80 -8.27 0.19
CA CYS A 13 13.63 -7.43 -0.13
C CYS A 13 13.20 -6.55 1.05
N ALA A 14 13.63 -6.87 2.28
CA ALA A 14 13.18 -6.18 3.48
C ALA A 14 13.60 -4.71 3.47
N THR A 15 12.62 -3.84 3.71
CA THR A 15 12.78 -2.39 3.80
C THR A 15 12.62 -1.93 5.25
N GLU A 16 11.62 -2.45 5.96
CA GLU A 16 11.29 -2.17 7.37
C GLU A 16 11.26 -0.67 7.73
N LYS A 17 10.84 0.18 6.78
CA LYS A 17 10.82 1.64 6.96
C LYS A 17 9.48 2.10 7.53
N THR A 18 9.53 3.00 8.49
CA THR A 18 8.30 3.67 8.96
C THR A 18 7.83 4.68 7.90
N VAL A 19 6.57 4.57 7.49
CA VAL A 19 5.93 5.54 6.60
C VAL A 19 5.18 6.55 7.44
N PHE A 20 5.67 7.80 7.45
CA PHE A 20 5.04 8.86 8.22
C PHE A 20 3.72 9.27 7.57
N LYS A 21 2.69 9.49 8.41
CA LYS A 21 1.36 9.95 7.94
C LYS A 21 1.40 11.24 7.11
N LYS A 22 2.43 12.06 7.35
CA LYS A 22 2.72 13.29 6.59
C LYS A 22 2.81 13.02 5.08
N LEU A 23 3.33 11.86 4.65
CA LEU A 23 3.39 11.46 3.24
C LEU A 23 2.01 11.51 2.58
N PHE A 24 1.00 10.91 3.21
CA PHE A 24 -0.37 10.87 2.71
C PHE A 24 -1.01 12.25 2.74
N TYR A 25 -0.73 13.03 3.78
CA TYR A 25 -1.27 14.37 3.94
C TYR A 25 -0.81 15.37 2.89
N GLU A 26 0.40 15.21 2.37
CA GLU A 26 1.00 16.11 1.39
C GLU A 26 0.80 15.61 -0.05
N ASN A 27 0.82 14.29 -0.27
CA ASN A 27 0.83 13.72 -1.62
C ASN A 27 -0.48 13.00 -2.01
N GLY A 28 -1.35 12.67 -1.05
CA GLY A 28 -2.53 11.84 -1.28
C GLY A 28 -3.80 12.58 -1.69
N ASN A 29 -3.75 13.89 -1.96
CA ASN A 29 -4.91 14.75 -2.18
C ASN A 29 -6.05 14.49 -1.16
N VAL A 30 -5.67 14.37 0.11
CA VAL A 30 -6.52 13.84 1.19
C VAL A 30 -7.49 14.90 1.66
N SER A 31 -8.79 14.63 1.57
CA SER A 31 -9.83 15.54 2.07
C SER A 31 -9.69 15.75 3.59
N PRO A 32 -10.23 16.85 4.17
CA PRO A 32 -10.21 17.03 5.62
C PRO A 32 -10.85 15.87 6.39
N ALA A 33 -11.88 15.24 5.81
CA ALA A 33 -12.53 14.06 6.38
C ALA A 33 -11.61 12.84 6.38
N ASP A 34 -10.93 12.58 5.26
CA ASP A 34 -9.98 11.46 5.15
C ASP A 34 -8.77 11.69 6.06
N ARG A 35 -8.28 12.93 6.19
CA ARG A 35 -7.17 13.28 7.09
C ARG A 35 -7.55 12.97 8.54
N ARG A 36 -8.75 13.37 8.96
CA ARG A 36 -9.28 13.08 10.30
C ARG A 36 -9.37 11.57 10.54
N LEU A 37 -9.95 10.86 9.58
CA LEU A 37 -10.09 9.40 9.61
C LEU A 37 -8.72 8.71 9.72
N PHE A 38 -7.72 9.12 8.95
CA PHE A 38 -6.36 8.62 9.02
C PHE A 38 -5.67 8.92 10.37
N THR A 39 -5.95 10.09 10.94
CA THR A 39 -5.37 10.52 12.22
C THR A 39 -5.90 9.68 13.39
N GLU A 40 -7.22 9.50 13.41
CA GLU A 40 -7.95 8.81 14.47
C GLU A 40 -7.79 7.29 14.41
N ASN A 41 -7.71 6.70 13.20
CA ASN A 41 -7.81 5.25 13.02
C ASN A 41 -6.50 4.55 12.69
N VAL A 42 -5.51 5.26 12.13
CA VAL A 42 -4.19 4.68 11.86
C VAL A 42 -3.27 4.88 13.06
N GLY A 43 -2.52 3.84 13.44
CA GLY A 43 -1.44 3.88 14.41
C GLY A 43 -0.11 4.12 13.70
N ARG A 44 0.53 3.03 13.30
CA ARG A 44 1.82 2.98 12.61
C ARG A 44 1.64 2.41 11.21
N ILE A 45 2.46 2.88 10.26
CA ILE A 45 2.56 2.32 8.93
C ILE A 45 4.02 1.89 8.72
N VAL A 46 4.21 0.66 8.29
CA VAL A 46 5.52 0.08 7.99
C VAL A 46 5.53 -0.36 6.55
N TRP A 47 6.57 0.04 5.83
CA TRP A 47 6.91 -0.48 4.52
C TRP A 47 7.81 -1.69 4.74
N GLU A 48 7.21 -2.87 4.64
CA GLU A 48 7.85 -4.13 5.01
C GLU A 48 8.91 -4.52 3.99
N CYS A 49 8.55 -4.52 2.70
CA CYS A 49 9.47 -4.93 1.64
C CYS A 49 9.13 -4.37 0.27
N CYS A 50 10.13 -4.39 -0.60
CA CYS A 50 10.03 -4.09 -2.02
C CYS A 50 10.50 -5.30 -2.85
N LEU A 51 9.58 -5.84 -3.64
CA LEU A 51 9.80 -6.99 -4.53
C LEU A 51 10.08 -6.46 -5.94
N LYS A 52 11.33 -6.58 -6.38
CA LYS A 52 11.76 -6.08 -7.69
C LYS A 52 12.87 -6.95 -8.29
N PRO A 53 13.09 -6.88 -9.62
CA PRO A 53 14.11 -7.69 -10.31
C PRO A 53 15.52 -7.56 -9.72
N GLY A 54 15.85 -6.39 -9.14
CA GLY A 54 17.15 -6.15 -8.51
C GLY A 54 17.36 -6.87 -7.17
N ASN A 55 16.28 -7.30 -6.51
CA ASN A 55 16.35 -7.95 -5.19
C ASN A 55 16.09 -9.46 -5.29
N ILE A 56 15.22 -9.88 -6.21
CA ILE A 56 14.81 -11.27 -6.42
C ILE A 56 14.55 -11.51 -7.91
N ASN A 57 14.49 -12.78 -8.33
CA ASN A 57 14.17 -13.16 -9.70
C ASN A 57 12.66 -13.04 -10.02
N ILE A 58 12.09 -11.87 -9.76
CA ILE A 58 10.74 -11.49 -10.18
C ILE A 58 10.86 -10.64 -11.45
N GLN A 59 10.05 -10.92 -12.46
CA GLN A 59 10.00 -10.11 -13.67
C GLN A 59 9.00 -8.96 -13.49
N PRO A 60 9.30 -7.76 -14.02
CA PRO A 60 8.29 -6.70 -14.06
C PRO A 60 7.12 -7.16 -14.95
N TYR A 61 5.92 -6.66 -14.67
CA TYR A 61 4.73 -6.94 -15.47
C TYR A 61 4.29 -5.67 -16.19
N GLN A 62 4.14 -5.74 -17.51
CA GLN A 62 3.67 -4.63 -18.32
C GLN A 62 2.66 -5.12 -19.35
N ASP A 63 1.52 -4.43 -19.45
CA ASP A 63 0.50 -4.63 -20.50
C ASP A 63 0.04 -3.26 -21.04
N GLU A 64 -1.00 -3.25 -21.88
CA GLU A 64 -1.55 -2.02 -22.50
C GLU A 64 -2.02 -0.96 -21.47
N THR A 65 -2.26 -1.36 -20.23
CA THR A 65 -2.92 -0.55 -19.20
C THR A 65 -2.18 -0.54 -17.86
N ARG A 66 -1.19 -1.42 -17.68
CA ARG A 66 -0.47 -1.64 -16.42
C ARG A 66 1.02 -1.60 -16.66
N ASP A 67 1.72 -0.95 -15.74
CA ASP A 67 3.18 -0.93 -15.67
C ASP A 67 3.59 -1.16 -14.22
N TYR A 68 3.99 -2.39 -13.92
CA TYR A 68 4.34 -2.89 -12.58
C TYR A 68 5.82 -3.26 -12.54
N PRO A 69 6.70 -2.26 -12.33
CA PRO A 69 8.14 -2.48 -12.22
C PRO A 69 8.53 -3.20 -10.92
N GLU A 70 7.75 -3.00 -9.86
CA GLU A 70 7.97 -3.55 -8.52
C GLU A 70 6.63 -3.73 -7.77
N VAL A 71 6.64 -4.58 -6.73
CA VAL A 71 5.49 -4.84 -5.85
C VAL A 71 5.86 -4.53 -4.40
N GLU A 72 4.99 -3.82 -3.71
CA GLU A 72 5.24 -3.35 -2.34
C GLU A 72 4.41 -4.11 -1.30
N VAL A 73 4.95 -4.25 -0.09
CA VAL A 73 4.20 -4.77 1.06
C VAL A 73 4.21 -3.75 2.17
N LEU A 74 3.01 -3.33 2.59
CA LEU A 74 2.83 -2.38 3.68
C LEU A 74 1.93 -2.96 4.77
N THR A 75 2.34 -2.73 6.01
CA THR A 75 1.54 -3.04 7.19
C THR A 75 1.03 -1.75 7.81
N VAL A 76 -0.21 -1.75 8.26
CA VAL A 76 -0.88 -0.63 8.93
C VAL A 76 -1.46 -1.13 10.24
N GLU A 77 -0.83 -0.75 11.34
CA GLU A 77 -1.39 -0.95 12.68
C GLU A 77 -2.56 0.02 12.87
N LEU A 78 -3.73 -0.51 13.23
CA LEU A 78 -4.95 0.25 13.43
C LEU A 78 -5.19 0.58 14.90
N LYS A 79 -5.62 1.80 15.16
CA LYS A 79 -6.23 2.19 16.44
C LYS A 79 -7.66 1.67 16.54
N THR A 80 -8.44 1.76 15.45
CA THR A 80 -9.80 1.21 15.36
C THR A 80 -10.09 0.68 13.96
N LYS A 81 -11.10 -0.20 13.82
CA LYS A 81 -11.50 -0.85 12.54
C LYS A 81 -12.55 -0.06 11.76
N LYS A 82 -12.49 1.28 11.77
CA LYS A 82 -13.47 2.13 11.09
C LYS A 82 -13.02 2.51 9.69
N CYS A 83 -13.94 2.36 8.72
CA CYS A 83 -13.80 2.87 7.36
C CYS A 83 -12.50 2.43 6.65
N LEU A 84 -12.10 1.17 6.81
CA LEU A 84 -10.85 0.63 6.29
C LEU A 84 -10.69 0.80 4.77
N GLY A 85 -11.79 0.74 4.00
CA GLY A 85 -11.75 0.98 2.56
C GLY A 85 -11.29 2.40 2.19
N ARG A 86 -11.69 3.43 2.93
CA ARG A 86 -11.22 4.81 2.69
C ARG A 86 -9.74 4.98 3.06
N ILE A 87 -9.29 4.30 4.11
CA ILE A 87 -7.87 4.27 4.49
C ILE A 87 -7.06 3.60 3.38
N ALA A 88 -7.52 2.43 2.91
CA ALA A 88 -6.87 1.68 1.83
C ALA A 88 -6.79 2.52 0.56
N GLU A 89 -7.90 3.13 0.14
CA GLU A 89 -7.94 3.99 -1.04
C GLU A 89 -6.96 5.17 -0.92
N THR A 90 -6.90 5.82 0.24
CA THR A 90 -5.95 6.90 0.50
C THR A 90 -4.50 6.43 0.33
N ILE A 91 -4.17 5.24 0.86
CA ILE A 91 -2.82 4.68 0.77
C ILE A 91 -2.48 4.31 -0.67
N LEU A 92 -3.35 3.55 -1.33
CA LEU A 92 -3.18 3.05 -2.69
C LEU A 92 -3.08 4.17 -3.73
N ARG A 93 -3.80 5.29 -3.52
CA ARG A 93 -3.67 6.48 -4.39
C ARG A 93 -2.39 7.27 -4.14
N THR A 94 -1.88 7.29 -2.91
CA THR A 94 -0.67 8.05 -2.55
C THR A 94 0.61 7.31 -2.94
N ILE A 95 0.60 5.97 -2.82
CA ILE A 95 1.73 5.10 -3.14
C ILE A 95 1.28 4.23 -4.33
N PRO A 96 1.40 4.72 -5.57
CA PRO A 96 0.82 4.09 -6.75
C PRO A 96 1.68 2.94 -7.28
N TYR A 97 2.05 2.00 -6.41
CA TYR A 97 2.66 0.72 -6.77
C TYR A 97 1.68 -0.41 -6.47
N PRO A 98 1.65 -1.50 -7.28
CA PRO A 98 0.88 -2.67 -6.90
C PRO A 98 1.38 -3.15 -5.53
N MET A 99 0.46 -3.35 -4.60
CA MET A 99 0.85 -3.62 -3.21
C MET A 99 -0.06 -4.63 -2.51
N LEU A 100 0.53 -5.35 -1.57
CA LEU A 100 -0.17 -6.03 -0.50
C LEU A 100 -0.24 -5.09 0.71
N LEU A 101 -1.42 -4.57 1.00
CA LEU A 101 -1.69 -3.74 2.17
C LEU A 101 -2.32 -4.59 3.27
N ILE A 102 -1.69 -4.61 4.44
CA ILE A 102 -2.08 -5.44 5.58
C ILE A 102 -2.54 -4.53 6.72
N PHE A 103 -3.83 -4.56 7.05
CA PHE A 103 -4.32 -3.91 8.25
C PHE A 103 -4.22 -4.86 9.44
N GLU A 104 -3.68 -4.37 10.54
CA GLU A 104 -3.55 -5.12 11.79
C GLU A 104 -4.31 -4.45 12.93
N LYS A 105 -4.97 -5.26 13.74
CA LYS A 105 -5.49 -4.82 15.05
C LYS A 105 -5.52 -6.01 16.00
N GLU A 106 -4.67 -5.94 17.02
CA GLU A 106 -4.53 -7.00 18.04
C GLU A 106 -4.21 -8.34 17.36
N THR A 107 -5.12 -9.31 17.41
CA THR A 107 -4.94 -10.65 16.82
C THR A 107 -5.61 -10.82 15.46
N GLN A 108 -6.17 -9.75 14.88
CA GLN A 108 -6.87 -9.79 13.60
C GLN A 108 -6.10 -9.04 12.52
N CYS A 109 -6.07 -9.60 11.32
CA CYS A 109 -5.54 -8.96 10.13
C CYS A 109 -6.57 -8.92 9.00
N GLN A 110 -6.42 -7.94 8.10
CA GLN A 110 -7.17 -7.87 6.85
C GLN A 110 -6.24 -7.46 5.71
N PHE A 111 -6.36 -8.15 4.58
CA PHE A 111 -5.56 -7.89 3.39
C PHE A 111 -6.33 -7.05 2.37
N TRP A 112 -5.63 -6.13 1.73
CA TRP A 112 -6.12 -5.30 0.65
C TRP A 112 -5.11 -5.35 -0.50
N MET A 113 -5.60 -5.64 -1.69
CA MET A 113 -4.85 -5.66 -2.93
C MET A 113 -5.72 -5.01 -4.00
N ALA A 114 -5.16 -4.11 -4.79
CA ALA A 114 -5.85 -3.50 -5.91
C ALA A 114 -4.94 -3.47 -7.13
N HIS A 115 -5.53 -3.71 -8.30
CA HIS A 115 -4.83 -3.42 -9.55
C HIS A 115 -4.82 -1.90 -9.77
N LEU A 116 -3.63 -1.40 -10.09
CA LEU A 116 -3.44 -0.01 -10.48
C LEU A 116 -3.41 0.06 -12.01
N ARG A 117 -4.25 0.92 -12.57
CA ARG A 117 -4.29 1.19 -14.01
C ARG A 117 -3.69 2.56 -14.32
N GLN A 118 -2.84 2.61 -15.33
CA GLN A 118 -2.36 3.85 -15.94
C GLN A 118 -3.45 4.41 -16.86
N ASN A 119 -3.83 5.68 -16.68
CA ASN A 119 -4.74 6.34 -17.60
C ASN A 119 -3.95 6.87 -18.81
N GLY A 120 -4.22 6.32 -20.00
CA GLY A 120 -3.53 6.64 -21.26
C GLY A 120 -3.69 8.08 -21.78
N ASN A 121 -4.22 9.01 -20.98
CA ASN A 121 -4.38 10.42 -21.36
C ASN A 121 -3.76 11.43 -20.37
N ASP A 122 -3.27 10.98 -19.20
CA ASP A 122 -2.58 11.82 -18.20
C ASP A 122 -1.79 10.89 -17.26
N ALA A 123 -0.47 10.81 -17.44
CA ALA A 123 0.43 9.93 -16.69
C ALA A 123 0.52 10.22 -15.18
N GLU A 124 -0.18 11.25 -14.68
CA GLU A 124 -0.17 11.66 -13.27
C GLU A 124 -1.39 11.17 -12.45
N LYS A 125 -2.33 10.42 -13.03
CA LYS A 125 -3.50 9.90 -12.29
C LYS A 125 -3.65 8.38 -12.37
N THR A 126 -3.27 7.72 -11.29
CA THR A 126 -3.51 6.29 -11.08
C THR A 126 -4.96 6.03 -10.65
N THR A 127 -5.64 5.11 -11.33
CA THR A 127 -7.01 4.68 -11.01
C THR A 127 -7.00 3.26 -10.44
N MET A 128 -7.68 3.04 -9.31
CA MET A 128 -7.84 1.72 -8.69
C MET A 128 -8.97 0.94 -9.38
N GLU A 129 -8.74 -0.32 -9.71
CA GLU A 129 -9.81 -1.23 -10.19
C GLU A 129 -10.62 -1.80 -9.00
N PRO A 130 -11.96 -1.95 -9.14
CA PRO A 130 -12.77 -2.61 -8.13
C PRO A 130 -12.47 -4.12 -8.04
N PRO A 131 -12.67 -4.76 -6.88
CA PRO A 131 -12.44 -6.19 -6.71
C PRO A 131 -13.44 -7.02 -7.54
N LEU A 132 -12.98 -8.21 -7.97
CA LEU A 132 -13.78 -9.25 -8.64
C LEU A 132 -14.91 -9.78 -7.76
#